data_AF-A0A9Q3H9L0-F1
#
_entry.id   AF-A0A9Q3H9L0-F1
#
_cell.length_a   1.000
_cell.length_b   1.000
_cell.length_c   1.000
_cell.angle_alpha   90.00
_cell.angle_beta   90.00
_cell.angle_gamma   90.00
#
_symmetry.space_group_name_H-M   'P 1'
#
loop_
_entity.id
_entity.type
_entity.pdbx_description
1 polymer ?
#
loop_
_entity_poly.entity_id
_entity_poly.type
_entity_poly.pdbx_seq_one_letter_code
_entity_poly.pdbx_strand_id
1 'polypeptide(L)'
;MRQIHPLPPPPNKFINFLKQGNILIRVKDEGEKPFQNVGAEQIAKKVEEALEKVQTSVNGEKITIKSGNIRFFTKNKAQESWILENKHTWNHFSDPLFITSQALFPVLLHSVPTFFDIKDETAIQEFCEENFIPRDKIKNMKWIGDPLAQQKSNGSMIMHLSDNELERELIRDNLAYKGTHIKPTEFQAGPPQYTTVLR
;
A
#
# COMPACT_ATOMS: atom_id res chain seq x y z
N MET A 1 -53.35 3.27 -6.31
CA MET A 1 -52.07 3.20 -7.04
C MET A 1 -51.00 2.72 -6.06
N ARG A 2 -50.35 1.59 -6.30
CA ARG A 2 -49.24 1.13 -5.43
C ARG A 2 -48.03 2.01 -5.73
N GLN A 3 -47.54 2.76 -4.74
CA GLN A 3 -46.27 3.46 -4.84
C GLN A 3 -45.16 2.41 -4.97
N ILE A 4 -44.49 2.39 -6.12
CA ILE A 4 -43.30 1.57 -6.33
C ILE A 4 -42.15 2.37 -5.76
N HIS A 5 -41.70 2.03 -4.55
CA HIS A 5 -40.47 2.59 -4.02
C HIS A 5 -39.29 2.02 -4.84
N PRO A 6 -38.36 2.87 -5.30
CA PRO A 6 -37.17 2.40 -5.99
C PRO A 6 -36.36 1.51 -5.03
N LEU A 7 -35.91 0.37 -5.53
CA LEU A 7 -35.03 -0.51 -4.76
C LEU A 7 -33.79 0.28 -4.31
N PRO A 8 -33.34 0.09 -3.06
CA PRO A 8 -32.12 0.73 -2.60
C PRO A 8 -30.97 0.30 -3.49
N PRO A 9 -30.04 1.22 -3.82
CA PRO A 9 -28.89 0.88 -4.63
C PRO A 9 -28.09 -0.25 -3.97
N PRO A 10 -27.53 -1.18 -4.75
CA PRO A 10 -26.74 -2.28 -4.18
C PRO A 10 -25.56 -1.73 -3.37
N PRO A 11 -25.15 -2.42 -2.28
CA PRO A 11 -24.05 -1.96 -1.45
C PRO A 11 -22.77 -1.73 -2.25
N ASN A 12 -22.02 -0.66 -1.91
CA ASN A 12 -20.75 -0.34 -2.58
C ASN A 12 -19.76 -1.51 -2.60
N LYS A 13 -19.77 -2.37 -1.57
CA LYS A 13 -18.97 -3.60 -1.54
C LYS A 13 -19.29 -4.53 -2.73
N PHE A 14 -20.57 -4.71 -3.03
CA PHE A 14 -21.04 -5.56 -4.14
C PHE A 14 -20.70 -4.94 -5.50
N ILE A 15 -20.92 -3.62 -5.63
CA ILE A 15 -20.56 -2.88 -6.86
C ILE A 15 -19.04 -2.97 -7.12
N ASN A 16 -18.21 -2.80 -6.09
CA ASN A 16 -16.75 -2.85 -6.22
C ASN A 16 -16.22 -4.26 -6.50
N PHE A 17 -16.90 -5.31 -6.03
CA PHE A 17 -16.57 -6.68 -6.37
C PHE A 17 -16.76 -6.96 -7.87
N LEU A 18 -17.80 -6.38 -8.49
CA LEU A 18 -18.09 -6.56 -9.92
C LEU A 18 -17.23 -5.70 -10.84
N LYS A 19 -16.57 -4.67 -10.32
CA LYS A 19 -15.66 -3.82 -11.11
C LYS A 19 -14.35 -4.56 -11.35
N GLN A 20 -14.05 -4.84 -12.61
CA GLN A 20 -12.72 -5.29 -13.02
C GLN A 20 -11.66 -4.28 -12.59
N GLY A 21 -10.57 -4.80 -12.03
CA GLY A 21 -9.42 -3.98 -11.69
C GLY A 21 -8.52 -3.78 -12.90
N ASN A 22 -7.81 -2.66 -12.93
CA ASN A 22 -6.90 -2.34 -14.02
C ASN A 22 -5.64 -1.70 -13.47
N ILE A 23 -4.53 -2.42 -13.62
CA ILE A 23 -3.26 -2.06 -13.03
C ILE A 23 -2.26 -1.77 -14.15
N LEU A 24 -1.55 -0.66 -14.03
CA LEU A 24 -0.34 -0.38 -14.78
C LEU A 24 0.84 -0.32 -13.80
N ILE A 25 1.77 -1.27 -13.89
CA ILE A 25 2.97 -1.27 -13.03
C ILE A 25 4.12 -0.63 -13.80
N ARG A 26 4.48 0.61 -13.47
CA ARG A 26 5.64 1.27 -14.06
C ARG A 26 6.91 0.88 -13.30
N VAL A 27 7.96 0.51 -14.04
CA VAL A 27 9.33 0.44 -13.51
C VAL A 27 9.98 1.80 -13.67
N LYS A 28 10.95 2.14 -12.80
CA LYS A 28 11.72 3.37 -12.93
C LYS A 28 12.45 3.39 -14.29
N ASP A 29 12.45 4.54 -14.96
CA ASP A 29 12.96 4.71 -16.33
C ASP A 29 14.49 4.58 -16.47
N GLU A 30 15.24 4.35 -15.38
CA GLU A 30 16.70 4.38 -15.35
C GLU A 30 17.35 2.99 -15.57
N GLY A 31 16.89 2.20 -16.55
CA GLY A 31 17.46 0.89 -16.82
C GLY A 31 16.90 0.14 -18.03
N GLU A 32 17.32 -1.11 -18.18
CA GLU A 32 16.78 -2.04 -19.19
C GLU A 32 15.29 -2.26 -18.96
N LYS A 33 14.53 -2.30 -20.06
CA LYS A 33 13.07 -2.39 -19.98
C LYS A 33 12.66 -3.85 -19.71
N PRO A 34 11.89 -4.14 -18.66
CA PRO A 34 11.34 -5.47 -18.46
C PRO A 34 10.47 -5.86 -19.65
N PHE A 35 10.47 -7.15 -19.98
CA PHE A 35 9.69 -7.71 -21.09
C PHE A 35 10.02 -7.12 -22.47
N GLN A 36 11.24 -6.60 -22.67
CA GLN A 36 11.68 -6.11 -23.97
C GLN A 36 11.55 -7.21 -25.04
N ASN A 37 10.89 -6.89 -26.15
CA ASN A 37 10.61 -7.81 -27.26
C ASN A 37 9.74 -9.04 -26.90
N VAL A 38 9.03 -9.04 -25.78
CA VAL A 38 8.11 -10.12 -25.39
C VAL A 38 6.68 -9.74 -25.77
N GLY A 39 5.95 -10.66 -26.41
CA GLY A 39 4.54 -10.45 -26.77
C GLY A 39 3.61 -10.47 -25.56
N ALA A 40 2.48 -9.77 -25.62
CA ALA A 40 1.54 -9.62 -24.51
C ALA A 40 1.07 -10.97 -23.92
N GLU A 41 0.79 -11.97 -24.74
CA GLU A 41 0.39 -13.32 -24.28
C GLU A 41 1.50 -14.02 -23.48
N GLN A 42 2.76 -13.90 -23.94
CA GLN A 42 3.91 -14.45 -23.22
C GLN A 42 4.16 -13.71 -21.91
N ILE A 43 3.94 -12.40 -21.85
CA ILE A 43 4.01 -11.63 -20.61
C ILE A 43 2.94 -12.13 -19.63
N ALA A 44 1.69 -12.28 -20.08
CA ALA A 44 0.60 -12.78 -19.25
C ALA A 44 0.96 -14.15 -18.64
N LYS A 45 1.45 -15.08 -19.47
CA LYS A 45 1.86 -16.41 -19.02
C LYS A 45 2.99 -16.36 -17.97
N LYS A 46 4.05 -15.58 -18.22
CA LYS A 46 5.16 -15.41 -17.26
C LYS A 46 4.71 -14.85 -15.92
N VAL A 47 3.76 -13.90 -15.95
CA VAL A 47 3.20 -13.32 -14.73
C VAL A 47 2.29 -14.32 -14.01
N GLU A 48 1.45 -15.06 -14.72
CA GLU A 48 0.63 -16.13 -14.12
C GLU A 48 1.50 -17.20 -13.45
N GLU A 49 2.58 -17.66 -14.11
CA GLU A 49 3.56 -18.58 -13.53
C GLU A 49 4.27 -18.00 -12.29
N ALA A 50 4.60 -16.70 -12.32
CA ALA A 50 5.17 -16.02 -11.17
C ALA A 50 4.20 -15.95 -9.98
N LEU A 51 2.92 -15.68 -10.24
CA LEU A 51 1.87 -15.62 -9.23
C LEU A 51 1.51 -17.00 -8.65
N GLU A 52 1.68 -18.07 -9.42
CA GLU A 52 1.58 -19.44 -8.92
C GLU A 52 2.70 -19.76 -7.93
N LYS A 53 3.94 -19.32 -8.20
CA LYS A 53 5.10 -19.56 -7.32
C LYS A 53 4.93 -18.92 -5.94
N VAL A 54 4.28 -17.77 -5.85
CA VAL A 54 3.98 -17.10 -4.58
C VAL A 54 2.68 -17.60 -3.91
N GLN A 55 2.12 -18.73 -4.37
CA GLN A 55 0.94 -19.42 -3.79
C GLN A 55 -0.28 -18.51 -3.58
N THR A 56 -0.67 -17.78 -4.62
CA THR A 56 -1.64 -16.69 -4.47
C THR A 56 -3.07 -17.13 -4.78
N SER A 57 -3.88 -17.28 -3.73
CA SER A 57 -5.33 -17.22 -3.84
C SER A 57 -5.83 -15.99 -3.09
N VAL A 58 -6.54 -15.10 -3.77
CA VAL A 58 -7.20 -13.95 -3.13
C VAL A 58 -8.67 -14.32 -2.96
N ASN A 59 -9.14 -14.43 -1.71
CA ASN A 59 -10.48 -14.91 -1.37
C ASN A 59 -10.82 -16.29 -1.97
N GLY A 60 -9.83 -17.19 -2.05
CA GLY A 60 -10.00 -18.52 -2.64
C GLY A 60 -10.05 -18.56 -4.17
N GLU A 61 -9.90 -17.41 -4.85
CA GLU A 61 -9.85 -17.33 -6.31
C GLU A 61 -8.42 -17.10 -6.81
N LYS A 62 -8.03 -17.85 -7.85
CA LYS A 62 -6.76 -17.64 -8.55
C LYS A 62 -6.77 -16.28 -9.25
N ILE A 63 -5.67 -15.56 -9.16
CA ILE A 63 -5.48 -14.32 -9.89
C ILE A 63 -5.35 -14.65 -11.38
N THR A 64 -6.23 -14.10 -12.22
CA THR A 64 -6.17 -14.24 -13.68
C THR A 64 -5.84 -12.89 -14.27
N ILE A 65 -4.88 -12.84 -15.18
CA ILE A 65 -4.40 -11.60 -15.75
C ILE A 65 -4.56 -11.63 -17.27
N LYS A 66 -5.30 -10.66 -17.81
CA LYS A 66 -5.17 -10.31 -19.22
C LYS A 66 -4.09 -9.25 -19.33
N SER A 67 -3.14 -9.44 -20.26
CA SER A 67 -2.07 -8.48 -20.50
C SER A 67 -2.36 -7.62 -21.73
N GLY A 68 -2.21 -6.31 -21.57
CA GLY A 68 -1.87 -5.38 -22.65
C GLY A 68 -0.48 -4.82 -22.37
N ASN A 69 0.57 -5.53 -22.79
CA ASN A 69 1.97 -5.26 -22.45
C ASN A 69 2.23 -5.25 -20.92
N ILE A 70 2.29 -4.07 -20.31
CA ILE A 70 2.58 -3.84 -18.88
C ILE A 70 1.27 -3.52 -18.10
N ARG A 71 0.13 -3.60 -18.79
CA ARG A 71 -1.20 -3.38 -18.20
C ARG A 71 -1.86 -4.71 -17.89
N PHE A 72 -2.26 -4.89 -16.64
CA PHE A 72 -2.87 -6.11 -16.13
C PHE A 72 -4.34 -5.85 -15.78
N PHE A 73 -5.22 -6.74 -16.23
CA PHE A 73 -6.63 -6.71 -15.86
C PHE A 73 -6.90 -7.82 -14.84
N THR A 74 -7.50 -7.46 -13.70
CA THR A 74 -7.91 -8.41 -12.67
C THR A 74 -9.42 -8.57 -12.64
N LYS A 75 -9.88 -9.67 -12.05
CA LYS A 75 -11.31 -9.96 -11.95
C LYS A 75 -12.07 -8.96 -11.09
N ASN A 76 -11.45 -8.50 -10.00
CA ASN A 76 -12.04 -7.57 -9.05
C ASN A 76 -10.97 -6.66 -8.40
N LYS A 77 -11.43 -5.64 -7.68
CA LYS A 77 -10.55 -4.70 -6.97
C LYS A 77 -9.70 -5.33 -5.87
N ALA A 78 -10.16 -6.40 -5.22
CA ALA A 78 -9.37 -7.06 -4.18
C ALA A 78 -8.12 -7.73 -4.76
N GLN A 79 -8.25 -8.39 -5.91
CA GLN A 79 -7.11 -8.90 -6.66
C GLN A 79 -6.18 -7.78 -7.13
N GLU A 80 -6.73 -6.64 -7.55
CA GLU A 80 -5.92 -5.48 -7.93
C GLU A 80 -5.10 -4.92 -6.75
N SER A 81 -5.73 -4.71 -5.60
CA SER A 81 -5.03 -4.27 -4.39
C SER A 81 -3.92 -5.25 -4.03
N TRP A 82 -4.23 -6.55 -3.98
CA TRP A 82 -3.24 -7.56 -3.64
C TRP A 82 -2.02 -7.55 -4.58
N ILE A 83 -2.24 -7.46 -5.90
CA ILE A 83 -1.14 -7.42 -6.88
C ILE A 83 -0.24 -6.20 -6.65
N LEU A 84 -0.83 -5.03 -6.38
CA LEU A 84 -0.09 -3.78 -6.20
C LEU A 84 0.72 -3.75 -4.90
N GLU A 85 0.18 -4.34 -3.84
CA GLU A 85 0.84 -4.45 -2.53
C GLU A 85 2.00 -5.44 -2.60
N ASN A 86 1.79 -6.56 -3.29
CA ASN A 86 2.74 -7.67 -3.38
C ASN A 86 3.64 -7.62 -4.62
N LYS A 87 3.57 -6.60 -5.48
CA LYS A 87 4.38 -6.50 -6.71
C LYS A 87 5.86 -6.84 -6.54
N HIS A 88 6.46 -6.43 -5.43
CA HIS A 88 7.86 -6.66 -5.09
C HIS A 88 8.21 -8.14 -4.83
N THR A 89 7.23 -8.98 -4.48
CA THR A 89 7.46 -10.39 -4.15
C THR A 89 7.38 -11.31 -5.37
N TRP A 90 6.65 -10.93 -6.42
CA TRP A 90 6.40 -11.81 -7.57
C TRP A 90 7.02 -11.33 -8.89
N ASN A 91 7.23 -10.04 -9.06
CA ASN A 91 7.66 -9.44 -10.33
C ASN A 91 8.97 -10.02 -10.90
N HIS A 92 9.98 -10.22 -10.07
CA HIS A 92 11.28 -10.76 -10.45
C HIS A 92 11.22 -12.21 -10.93
N PHE A 93 10.20 -12.97 -10.51
CA PHE A 93 9.95 -14.32 -11.04
C PHE A 93 9.36 -14.30 -12.45
N SER A 94 8.71 -13.20 -12.85
CA SER A 94 8.15 -13.04 -14.20
C SER A 94 9.18 -12.48 -15.19
N ASP A 95 10.07 -11.60 -14.73
CA ASP A 95 11.23 -11.11 -15.47
C ASP A 95 12.26 -10.58 -14.46
N PRO A 96 13.53 -11.02 -14.48
CA PRO A 96 14.56 -10.56 -13.55
C PRO A 96 14.80 -9.04 -13.56
N LEU A 97 14.49 -8.37 -14.67
CA LEU A 97 14.60 -6.91 -14.80
C LEU A 97 13.33 -6.19 -14.30
N PHE A 98 12.24 -6.92 -14.07
CA PHE A 98 11.00 -6.37 -13.56
C PHE A 98 11.06 -6.27 -12.03
N ILE A 99 11.89 -5.35 -11.51
CA ILE A 99 12.05 -5.10 -10.08
C ILE A 99 11.26 -3.84 -9.68
N THR A 100 10.56 -3.92 -8.56
CA THR A 100 9.67 -2.86 -8.05
C THR A 100 9.87 -2.79 -6.55
N SER A 101 9.77 -1.58 -6.00
CA SER A 101 9.86 -1.39 -4.57
C SER A 101 8.62 -1.96 -3.86
N GLN A 102 8.83 -2.41 -2.63
CA GLN A 102 7.75 -2.75 -1.72
C GLN A 102 6.76 -1.58 -1.60
N ALA A 103 5.46 -1.89 -1.53
CA ALA A 103 4.45 -0.89 -1.21
C ALA A 103 4.60 -0.50 0.27
N LEU A 104 4.60 0.80 0.55
CA LEU A 104 4.61 1.32 1.91
C LEU A 104 3.31 2.06 2.18
N PHE A 105 2.80 1.92 3.39
CA PHE A 105 1.55 2.51 3.87
C PHE A 105 1.90 3.56 4.93
N PRO A 106 1.89 4.84 4.55
CA PRO A 106 2.24 5.92 5.47
C PRO A 106 1.09 6.22 6.44
N VAL A 107 1.43 6.32 7.73
CA VAL A 107 0.55 6.81 8.80
C VAL A 107 1.08 8.13 9.31
N LEU A 108 0.20 9.12 9.45
CA LEU A 108 0.51 10.39 10.07
C LEU A 108 0.23 10.31 11.57
N LEU A 109 1.26 10.45 12.38
CA LEU A 109 1.18 10.48 13.84
C LEU A 109 1.20 11.93 14.31
N HIS A 110 0.18 12.32 15.08
CA HIS A 110 0.07 13.65 15.69
C HIS A 110 0.47 13.62 17.15
N SER A 111 0.97 14.74 17.65
CA SER A 111 1.33 14.94 19.06
C SER A 111 2.43 13.99 19.56
N VAL A 112 3.35 13.60 18.68
CA VAL A 112 4.50 12.77 19.07
C VAL A 112 5.46 13.62 19.89
N PRO A 113 5.87 13.22 21.10
CA PRO A 113 6.79 13.99 21.93
C PRO A 113 8.15 14.17 21.24
N THR A 114 8.74 15.37 21.33
CA THR A 114 10.04 15.65 20.68
C THR A 114 11.22 14.92 21.31
N PHE A 115 11.04 14.34 22.51
CA PHE A 115 12.02 13.43 23.10
C PHE A 115 11.97 12.01 22.52
N PHE A 116 10.99 11.68 21.66
CA PHE A 116 11.01 10.45 20.88
C PHE A 116 12.08 10.56 19.79
N ASP A 117 13.18 9.82 19.95
CA ASP A 117 14.25 9.81 18.95
C ASP A 117 14.00 8.72 17.89
N ILE A 118 13.66 9.16 16.68
CA ILE A 118 13.45 8.31 15.49
C ILE A 118 14.72 7.60 15.00
N LYS A 119 15.88 7.91 15.57
CA LYS A 119 17.17 7.27 15.26
C LYS A 119 17.63 6.32 16.35
N ASP A 120 16.97 6.32 17.51
CA ASP A 120 17.26 5.41 18.61
C ASP A 120 16.39 4.16 18.49
N GLU A 121 16.99 3.05 18.08
CA GLU A 121 16.27 1.77 17.96
C GLU A 121 15.67 1.30 19.28
N THR A 122 16.21 1.70 20.43
CA THR A 122 15.63 1.38 21.74
C THR A 122 14.31 2.11 21.94
N ALA A 123 14.29 3.42 21.66
CA ALA A 123 13.06 4.23 21.74
C ALA A 123 11.99 3.73 20.77
N ILE A 124 12.40 3.33 19.56
CA ILE A 124 11.50 2.74 18.57
C ILE A 124 10.95 1.40 19.08
N GLN A 125 11.80 0.54 19.64
CA GLN A 125 11.39 -0.76 20.19
C GLN A 125 10.41 -0.59 21.35
N GLU A 126 10.66 0.34 22.28
CA GLU A 126 9.74 0.67 23.37
C GLU A 126 8.38 1.15 22.83
N PHE A 127 8.39 2.05 21.84
CA PHE A 127 7.16 2.48 21.17
C PHE A 127 6.42 1.32 20.50
N CYS A 128 7.14 0.40 19.86
CA CYS A 128 6.55 -0.79 19.26
C CYS A 128 5.86 -1.67 20.31
N GLU A 129 6.53 -1.92 21.43
CA GLU A 129 6.02 -2.75 22.53
C GLU A 129 4.80 -2.14 23.20
N GLU A 130 4.81 -0.82 23.48
CA GLU A 130 3.66 -0.11 24.07
C GLU A 130 2.40 -0.17 23.20
N ASN A 131 2.56 -0.32 21.88
CA ASN A 131 1.48 -0.27 20.91
C ASN A 131 1.21 -1.61 20.20
N PHE A 132 1.86 -2.69 20.61
CA PHE A 132 1.77 -4.02 19.98
C PHE A 132 2.08 -4.01 18.47
N ILE A 133 3.00 -3.13 18.05
CA ILE A 133 3.42 -3.00 16.64
C ILE A 133 4.63 -3.91 16.42
N PRO A 134 4.60 -4.85 15.45
CA PRO A 134 5.79 -5.62 15.12
C PRO A 134 6.85 -4.70 14.48
N ARG A 135 8.05 -4.65 15.08
CA ARG A 135 9.13 -3.73 14.66
C ARG A 135 9.50 -3.86 13.19
N ASP A 136 9.47 -5.08 12.64
CA ASP A 136 9.81 -5.37 11.24
C ASP A 136 8.84 -4.72 10.24
N LYS A 137 7.64 -4.36 10.69
CA LYS A 137 6.61 -3.70 9.88
C LYS A 137 6.88 -2.20 9.72
N ILE A 138 7.62 -1.56 10.63
CA ILE A 138 8.02 -0.15 10.50
C ILE A 138 9.29 -0.06 9.64
N LYS A 139 9.15 0.49 8.43
CA LYS A 139 10.27 0.64 7.49
C LYS A 139 11.03 1.94 7.63
N ASN A 140 10.33 3.02 7.99
CA ASN A 140 10.95 4.33 8.19
C ASN A 140 10.03 5.25 9.00
N MET A 141 10.61 6.20 9.74
CA MET A 141 9.93 7.28 10.43
C MET A 141 10.58 8.61 10.11
N LYS A 142 9.78 9.67 9.93
CA LYS A 142 10.29 10.99 9.61
C LYS A 142 9.43 12.09 10.23
N TRP A 143 10.07 13.01 10.95
CA TRP A 143 9.44 14.24 11.41
C TRP A 143 8.92 15.08 10.25
N ILE A 144 7.73 15.66 10.42
CA ILE A 144 7.21 16.70 9.54
C ILE A 144 7.70 18.04 10.08
N GLY A 145 8.59 18.67 9.32
CA GLY A 145 9.32 19.87 9.77
C GLY A 145 10.36 19.51 10.83
N ASP A 146 10.75 20.51 11.62
CA ASP A 146 11.73 20.37 12.69
C ASP A 146 11.12 20.90 14.00
N PRO A 147 10.39 20.05 14.74
CA PRO A 147 9.72 20.47 15.97
C PRO A 147 10.73 20.85 17.08
N LEU A 148 11.92 20.26 17.07
CA LEU A 148 13.00 20.58 18.01
C LEU A 148 13.55 21.98 17.76
N ALA A 149 13.89 22.32 16.51
CA ALA A 149 14.33 23.67 16.16
C ALA A 149 13.23 24.73 16.42
N GLN A 150 11.97 24.33 16.33
CA GLN A 150 10.81 25.18 16.64
C GLN A 150 10.47 25.25 18.14
N GLN A 151 11.28 24.63 19.02
CA GLN A 151 11.07 24.60 20.48
C GLN A 151 9.68 24.06 20.89
N LYS A 152 9.12 23.15 20.08
CA LYS A 152 7.84 22.51 20.39
C LYS A 152 8.08 21.31 21.30
N SER A 153 7.16 21.08 22.23
CA SER A 153 7.14 19.86 23.05
C SER A 153 6.71 18.63 22.28
N ASN A 154 5.89 18.82 21.24
CA ASN A 154 5.37 17.76 20.38
C ASN A 154 5.46 18.15 18.90
N GLY A 155 5.54 17.15 18.03
CA GLY A 155 5.51 17.30 16.58
C GLY A 155 4.59 16.29 15.89
N SER A 156 4.57 16.37 14.56
CA SER A 156 3.92 15.36 13.72
C SER A 156 4.98 14.55 12.98
N MET A 157 4.73 13.26 12.79
CA MET A 157 5.66 12.33 12.16
C MET A 157 4.94 11.45 11.14
N ILE A 158 5.62 11.10 10.05
CA ILE A 158 5.15 10.07 9.12
C ILE A 158 5.87 8.78 9.46
N MET A 159 5.09 7.72 9.72
CA MET A 159 5.57 6.35 9.90
C MET A 159 5.18 5.51 8.68
N HIS A 160 6.16 4.90 8.02
CA HIS A 160 5.92 4.06 6.84
C HIS A 160 5.88 2.59 7.24
N LEU A 161 4.73 1.95 7.03
CA LEU A 161 4.52 0.53 7.31
C LEU A 161 4.64 -0.30 6.03
N SER A 162 5.02 -1.56 6.14
CA SER A 162 4.96 -2.52 5.03
C SER A 162 3.65 -3.33 4.99
N ASP A 163 2.69 -3.01 5.86
CA ASP A 163 1.46 -3.78 6.05
C ASP A 163 0.24 -2.86 6.08
N ASN A 164 -0.70 -3.10 5.15
CA ASN A 164 -1.92 -2.31 4.98
C ASN A 164 -2.95 -2.61 6.08
N GLU A 165 -3.01 -3.85 6.56
CA GLU A 165 -3.97 -4.21 7.60
C GLU A 165 -3.58 -3.55 8.92
N LEU A 166 -2.28 -3.62 9.24
CA LEU A 166 -1.72 -2.91 10.40
C LEU A 166 -1.96 -1.39 10.28
N GLU A 167 -1.73 -0.78 9.12
CA GLU A 167 -2.01 0.65 8.92
C GLU A 167 -3.46 1.02 9.27
N ARG A 168 -4.43 0.24 8.79
CA ARG A 168 -5.86 0.46 9.05
C ARG A 168 -6.24 0.25 10.49
N GLU A 169 -5.62 -0.72 11.16
CA GLU A 169 -5.79 -0.97 12.60
C GLU A 169 -5.28 0.22 13.40
N LEU A 170 -4.04 0.65 13.14
CA LEU A 170 -3.46 1.79 13.85
C LEU A 170 -4.32 3.04 13.69
N ILE A 171 -4.85 3.36 12.50
CA ILE A 171 -5.70 4.55 12.29
C ILE A 171 -7.01 4.50 13.09
N ARG A 172 -7.53 3.31 13.38
CA ARG A 172 -8.76 3.14 14.18
C ARG A 172 -8.48 3.24 15.66
N ASP A 173 -7.29 2.83 16.07
CA ASP A 173 -6.86 2.79 17.45
C ASP A 173 -6.11 4.07 17.84
N ASN A 174 -5.82 4.19 19.13
CA ASN A 174 -4.98 5.25 19.65
C ASN A 174 -3.64 4.67 20.02
N LEU A 175 -2.58 5.44 19.78
CA LEU A 175 -1.23 5.05 20.15
C LEU A 175 -0.79 5.82 21.39
N ALA A 176 0.25 5.32 22.05
CA ALA A 176 0.87 5.98 23.18
C ALA A 176 2.40 5.87 23.12
N TYR A 177 3.07 6.83 23.74
CA TYR A 177 4.50 6.71 24.04
C TYR A 177 4.78 7.36 25.38
N LYS A 178 5.26 6.59 26.37
CA LYS A 178 5.63 7.07 27.71
C LYS A 178 4.54 7.94 28.35
N GLY A 179 3.29 7.48 28.26
CA GLY A 179 2.12 8.17 28.79
C GLY A 179 1.58 9.33 27.96
N THR A 180 2.20 9.65 26.82
CA THR A 180 1.65 10.63 25.86
C THR A 180 0.74 9.95 24.86
N HIS A 181 -0.48 10.46 24.70
CA HIS A 181 -1.42 10.01 23.67
C HIS A 181 -1.01 10.52 22.28
N ILE A 182 -0.96 9.61 21.32
CA ILE A 182 -0.60 9.86 19.93
C ILE A 182 -1.79 9.46 19.07
N LYS A 183 -2.26 10.41 18.25
CA LYS A 183 -3.38 10.18 17.35
C LYS A 183 -2.87 9.84 15.94
N PRO A 184 -3.04 8.61 15.45
CA PRO A 184 -2.77 8.26 14.07
C PRO A 184 -3.90 8.75 13.15
N THR A 185 -3.54 9.12 11.93
CA THR A 185 -4.49 9.46 10.86
C THR A 185 -3.94 8.98 9.53
N GLU A 186 -4.83 8.74 8.56
CA GLU A 186 -4.46 8.45 7.18
C GLU A 186 -3.53 9.55 6.64
N PHE A 187 -2.36 9.16 6.15
CA PHE A 187 -1.53 10.10 5.41
C PHE A 187 -2.06 10.19 3.98
N GLN A 188 -2.90 11.19 3.74
CA GLN A 188 -3.26 11.56 2.39
C GLN A 188 -2.08 12.32 1.79
N ALA A 189 -1.24 11.61 1.05
CA ALA A 189 -0.35 12.28 0.12
C ALA A 189 -1.22 13.21 -0.73
N GLY A 190 -0.87 14.50 -0.79
CA GLY A 190 -1.40 15.38 -1.84
C GLY A 190 -1.23 14.65 -3.19
N PRO A 191 -2.07 14.96 -4.20
CA PRO A 191 -2.09 14.19 -5.43
C PRO A 191 -0.65 13.91 -5.87
N PRO A 192 -0.28 12.63 -6.08
CA PRO A 192 0.97 12.32 -6.75
C PRO A 192 1.03 13.28 -7.95
N GLN A 193 2.19 13.90 -8.22
CA GLN A 193 2.36 14.64 -9.47
C GLN A 193 2.39 13.65 -10.66
N TYR A 194 1.30 12.92 -10.86
CA TYR A 194 0.94 12.04 -11.96
C TYR A 194 -0.60 11.98 -11.84
N THR A 195 -1.41 12.61 -12.70
CA THR A 195 -1.64 12.18 -14.08
C THR A 195 -2.53 13.22 -14.79
N THR A 196 -2.17 13.66 -15.99
CA THR A 196 -3.20 13.97 -17.00
C THR A 196 -3.25 12.78 -17.95
N VAL A 197 -4.39 12.09 -17.92
CA VAL A 197 -4.81 11.13 -18.95
C VAL A 197 -5.19 11.97 -20.17
N LEU A 198 -4.47 11.83 -21.29
CA LEU A 198 -4.98 12.29 -22.58
C LEU A 198 -6.09 11.33 -23.01
N ARG A 199 -7.23 11.91 -23.39
CA ARG A 199 -8.34 11.22 -24.07
C ARG A 199 -7.89 10.67 -25.42
#